data_AF-A0A968LMG6-F1
#
_entry.id   AF-A0A968LMG6-F1
#
_cell.length_a   1.000
_cell.length_b   1.000
_cell.length_c   1.000
_cell.angle_alpha   90.00
_cell.angle_beta   90.00
_cell.angle_gamma   90.00
#
_symmetry.space_group_name_H-M   'P 1'
#
loop_
_entity.id
_entity.type
_entity.pdbx_description
1 polymer ?
#
loop_
_entity_poly.entity_id
_entity_poly.type
_entity_poly.pdbx_seq_one_letter_code
_entity_poly.pdbx_strand_id
1 'polypeptide(L)'
;MGKVRFSLLNTGVETLGDWNPQLMREIQGRLKLRSVLFTLLGSFLGQGLFLFWRYRTLELRLGSCETADFLKKSQECVQAGTHYFFVNWQEWWLQVFTWGCIFLMFGLVVGGSFMLISDLSQEDRQGTLTFISLSPQTAQTILVGKMIGVPLLIFLAALLVLPLHYGSGLLAQIPFAKIVCFDLWLLAGSFFFYSLALLLGLVGNWLSGFQSWLGSAGIFMLLLLLKNSSIYKNSADWLYAFSPTALLPYVTNTFEQNGYGRELPFAHKNMVDLHWFTLPLGNTGLLMLLFALINYGLWSGWLWQPLQRRFRNPHISLLSKKQSYWATTCFITCSLKFSVYAKPSFDSNFVYAKPSFDSNMVVVLMTHLLWFLLLIVLLLPHHQALEDWARFRGDYQSAKGRRQRIKDLIWADDSPTWVAIAINLGIAGIPIMAWMLVFPQGNRVDGAVGLLFNSTLILIFALFNQVMLLRSISHRNLWTTATLLGPVILPIFLLAIFGVQSGQWGESLFFLTPFAFTAIKNIAFMRALQIFLLHLGLITGLTWQLNRQLKRSGESTTQRLLRGDKYVEQG
;
A
#
# COMPACT_ATOMS: atom_id res chain seq x y z
N MET A 1 -53.51 20.91 -11.11
CA MET A 1 -52.57 19.98 -10.44
C MET A 1 -51.16 20.45 -10.75
N GLY A 2 -50.58 21.41 -10.02
CA GLY A 2 -50.07 21.21 -8.67
C GLY A 2 -48.58 20.83 -8.71
N LYS A 3 -47.71 21.71 -9.27
CA LYS A 3 -46.26 21.58 -9.17
C LYS A 3 -45.86 21.77 -7.70
N VAL A 4 -45.84 20.69 -6.93
CA VAL A 4 -45.17 20.67 -5.63
C VAL A 4 -43.67 20.74 -5.91
N ARG A 5 -43.15 21.96 -6.01
CA ARG A 5 -41.71 22.23 -6.00
C ARG A 5 -41.20 21.85 -4.62
N PHE A 6 -40.43 20.78 -4.53
CA PHE A 6 -39.62 20.47 -3.35
C PHE A 6 -38.56 21.58 -3.18
N SER A 7 -38.91 22.71 -2.56
CA SER A 7 -38.00 23.85 -2.43
C SER A 7 -36.76 23.48 -1.60
N LEU A 8 -36.91 22.65 -0.56
CA LEU A 8 -35.80 22.13 0.26
C LEU A 8 -34.80 21.29 -0.55
N LEU A 9 -35.29 20.50 -1.50
CA LEU A 9 -34.45 19.63 -2.31
C LEU A 9 -33.71 20.45 -3.37
N ASN A 10 -34.34 21.49 -3.92
CA ASN A 10 -33.69 22.46 -4.80
C ASN A 10 -32.63 23.30 -4.06
N THR A 11 -32.93 23.80 -2.86
CA THR A 11 -31.95 24.55 -2.04
C THR A 11 -30.77 23.67 -1.60
N GLY A 12 -31.01 22.39 -1.28
CA GLY A 12 -29.95 21.43 -0.98
C GLY A 12 -29.06 21.11 -2.19
N VAL A 13 -29.65 21.05 -3.38
CA VAL A 13 -28.90 20.88 -4.64
C VAL A 13 -28.07 22.13 -4.97
N GLU A 14 -28.64 23.32 -4.82
CA GLU A 14 -27.93 24.59 -5.03
C GLU A 14 -26.74 24.73 -4.06
N THR A 15 -26.97 24.52 -2.76
CA THR A 15 -25.91 24.58 -1.74
C THR A 15 -24.82 23.53 -1.93
N LEU A 16 -25.16 22.30 -2.34
CA LEU A 16 -24.16 21.28 -2.65
C LEU A 16 -23.35 21.63 -3.92
N GLY A 17 -24.02 22.20 -4.92
CA GLY A 17 -23.38 22.70 -6.15
C GLY A 17 -22.37 23.82 -5.89
N ASP A 18 -22.72 24.74 -5.00
CA ASP A 18 -21.83 25.83 -4.58
C ASP A 18 -20.65 25.31 -3.73
N TRP A 19 -20.89 24.31 -2.88
CA TRP A 19 -19.86 23.75 -2.01
C TRP A 19 -18.83 22.90 -2.77
N ASN A 20 -19.29 22.04 -3.69
CA ASN A 20 -18.41 21.20 -4.50
C ASN A 20 -19.06 20.87 -5.86
N PRO A 21 -18.82 21.70 -6.90
CA PRO A 21 -19.44 21.48 -8.20
C PRO A 21 -18.91 20.22 -8.90
N GLN A 22 -17.68 19.78 -8.59
CA GLN A 22 -17.17 18.51 -9.11
C GLN A 22 -17.99 17.34 -8.55
N LEU A 23 -18.29 17.35 -7.25
CA LEU A 23 -19.15 16.33 -6.64
C LEU A 23 -20.55 16.34 -7.29
N MET A 24 -21.14 17.51 -7.48
CA MET A 24 -22.45 17.65 -8.15
C MET A 24 -22.41 17.06 -9.57
N ARG A 25 -21.36 17.35 -10.34
CA ARG A 25 -21.16 16.79 -11.69
C ARG A 25 -21.15 15.26 -11.67
N GLU A 26 -20.42 14.65 -10.73
CA GLU A 26 -20.37 13.19 -10.61
C GLU A 26 -21.72 12.59 -10.21
N ILE A 27 -22.42 13.21 -9.26
CA ILE A 27 -23.76 12.78 -8.81
C ILE A 27 -24.74 12.78 -9.98
N GLN A 28 -24.82 13.88 -10.73
CA GLN A 28 -25.72 14.01 -11.88
C GLN A 28 -25.36 13.05 -13.01
N GLY A 29 -24.05 12.82 -13.23
CA GLY A 29 -23.57 11.89 -14.26
C GLY A 29 -23.92 10.43 -13.97
N ARG A 30 -23.95 10.03 -12.70
CA ARG A 30 -24.05 8.61 -12.28
C ARG A 30 -25.41 8.20 -11.74
N LEU A 31 -26.13 9.09 -11.05
CA LEU A 31 -27.49 8.83 -10.55
C LEU A 31 -28.54 8.95 -11.65
N LYS A 32 -28.38 8.17 -12.72
CA LYS A 32 -29.41 7.97 -13.73
C LYS A 32 -30.39 6.91 -13.22
N LEU A 33 -31.68 7.10 -13.48
CA LEU A 33 -32.75 6.17 -13.06
C LEU A 33 -32.39 4.71 -13.37
N ARG A 34 -31.89 4.46 -14.59
CA ARG A 34 -31.46 3.12 -15.04
C ARG A 34 -30.35 2.55 -14.17
N SER A 35 -29.32 3.33 -13.86
CA SER A 35 -28.18 2.91 -13.02
C SER A 35 -28.64 2.60 -11.60
N VAL A 36 -29.46 3.48 -11.01
CA VAL A 36 -30.02 3.31 -9.67
C VAL A 36 -30.86 2.03 -9.59
N LEU A 37 -31.72 1.80 -10.59
CA LEU A 37 -32.60 0.63 -10.63
C LEU A 37 -31.78 -0.67 -10.77
N PHE A 38 -30.72 -0.68 -11.59
CA PHE A 38 -29.80 -1.82 -11.64
C PHE A 38 -29.03 -2.04 -10.34
N THR A 39 -28.59 -0.98 -9.67
CA THR A 39 -27.92 -1.09 -8.36
C THR A 39 -28.87 -1.66 -7.31
N LEU A 40 -30.13 -1.21 -7.27
CA LEU A 40 -31.15 -1.74 -6.37
C LEU A 40 -31.40 -3.23 -6.61
N LEU A 41 -31.73 -3.60 -7.86
CA LEU A 41 -31.99 -4.99 -8.22
C LEU A 41 -30.77 -5.88 -7.97
N GLY A 42 -29.57 -5.42 -8.37
CA GLY A 42 -28.33 -6.16 -8.16
C GLY A 42 -28.00 -6.36 -6.69
N SER A 43 -28.23 -5.35 -5.84
CA SER A 43 -28.01 -5.47 -4.39
C SER A 43 -29.00 -6.45 -3.76
N PHE A 44 -30.30 -6.34 -4.06
CA PHE A 44 -31.30 -7.27 -3.51
C PHE A 44 -31.09 -8.71 -4.00
N LEU A 45 -30.81 -8.91 -5.29
CA LEU A 45 -30.51 -10.22 -5.84
C LEU A 45 -29.24 -10.80 -5.20
N GLY A 46 -28.18 -9.99 -5.08
CA GLY A 46 -26.93 -10.39 -4.45
C GLY A 46 -27.11 -10.80 -2.99
N GLN A 47 -27.88 -10.03 -2.21
CA GLN A 47 -28.22 -10.35 -0.83
C GLN A 47 -29.04 -11.65 -0.73
N GLY A 48 -30.03 -11.83 -1.61
CA GLY A 48 -30.84 -13.06 -1.65
C GLY A 48 -30.01 -14.30 -1.98
N LEU A 49 -29.14 -14.21 -3.00
CA LEU A 49 -28.22 -15.30 -3.36
C LEU A 49 -27.20 -15.59 -2.26
N PHE A 50 -26.70 -14.56 -1.59
CA PHE A 50 -25.79 -14.70 -0.45
C PHE A 50 -26.45 -15.44 0.72
N LEU A 51 -27.67 -15.03 1.10
CA LEU A 51 -28.44 -15.70 2.14
C LEU A 51 -28.79 -17.14 1.76
N PHE A 52 -29.16 -17.38 0.50
CA PHE A 52 -29.40 -18.73 0.00
C PHE A 52 -28.15 -19.60 0.06
N TRP A 53 -26.99 -19.08 -0.36
CA TRP A 53 -25.71 -19.77 -0.23
C TRP A 53 -25.38 -20.12 1.22
N ARG A 54 -25.61 -19.18 2.16
CA ARG A 54 -25.34 -19.44 3.57
C ARG A 54 -26.36 -20.39 4.21
N TYR A 55 -27.60 -20.38 3.75
CA TYR A 55 -28.62 -21.35 4.14
C TYR A 55 -28.26 -22.77 3.65
N ARG A 56 -27.74 -22.91 2.42
CA ARG A 56 -27.28 -24.19 1.87
C ARG A 56 -26.06 -24.78 2.59
N THR A 57 -25.30 -23.96 3.29
CA THR A 57 -24.12 -24.36 4.07
C THR A 57 -24.41 -24.40 5.58
N LEU A 58 -25.70 -24.45 5.95
CA LEU A 58 -26.14 -24.67 7.32
C LEU A 58 -25.72 -26.07 7.77
N GLU A 59 -24.94 -26.13 8.85
CA GLU A 59 -24.59 -27.41 9.47
C GLU A 59 -25.75 -27.89 10.33
N LEU A 60 -26.35 -29.00 9.93
CA LEU A 60 -27.36 -29.71 10.70
C LEU A 60 -26.66 -30.82 11.50
N ARG A 61 -26.72 -30.77 12.83
CA ARG A 61 -26.22 -31.85 13.69
C ARG A 61 -27.39 -32.73 14.11
N LEU A 62 -27.29 -34.05 13.95
CA LEU A 62 -28.28 -34.98 14.47
C LEU A 62 -28.18 -35.08 16.01
N GLY A 63 -29.33 -35.18 16.68
CA GLY A 63 -29.42 -35.73 18.03
C GLY A 63 -30.85 -35.80 18.56
N SER A 64 -31.02 -35.96 19.87
CA SER A 64 -32.33 -36.08 20.53
C SER A 64 -32.64 -34.82 21.35
N CYS A 65 -33.87 -34.29 21.27
CA CYS A 65 -34.28 -33.08 21.99
C CYS A 65 -34.57 -33.32 23.49
N GLU A 66 -34.41 -34.55 23.99
CA GLU A 66 -34.84 -34.94 25.34
C GLU A 66 -33.81 -34.68 26.47
N THR A 67 -32.57 -34.26 26.15
CA THR A 67 -31.51 -34.08 27.16
C THR A 67 -31.42 -32.66 27.74
N ALA A 68 -31.30 -32.55 29.06
CA ALA A 68 -31.24 -31.28 29.82
C ALA A 68 -30.07 -30.34 29.43
N ASP A 69 -29.03 -30.85 28.76
CA ASP A 69 -27.95 -30.03 28.19
C ASP A 69 -28.44 -29.05 27.11
N PHE A 70 -29.62 -29.31 26.53
CA PHE A 70 -30.31 -28.47 25.54
C PHE A 70 -30.63 -27.05 26.06
N LEU A 71 -31.07 -26.92 27.32
CA LEU A 71 -31.41 -25.61 27.90
C LEU A 71 -30.19 -24.70 28.12
N LYS A 72 -28.98 -25.27 28.20
CA LYS A 72 -27.76 -24.51 28.54
C LYS A 72 -27.07 -23.84 27.34
N LYS A 73 -27.40 -24.22 26.09
CA LYS A 73 -26.61 -23.84 24.89
C LYS A 73 -27.33 -23.06 23.79
N SER A 74 -28.55 -22.57 24.03
CA SER A 74 -29.31 -21.74 23.08
C SER A 74 -29.42 -22.32 21.65
N GLN A 75 -29.54 -23.64 21.52
CA GLN A 75 -29.72 -24.34 20.24
C GLN A 75 -31.21 -24.65 20.05
N GLU A 76 -31.76 -24.41 18.86
CA GLU A 76 -33.14 -24.78 18.54
C GLU A 76 -33.19 -26.20 17.96
N CYS A 77 -34.15 -27.01 18.42
CA CYS A 77 -34.38 -28.36 17.91
C CYS A 77 -35.46 -28.30 16.82
N VAL A 78 -35.10 -28.64 15.59
CA VAL A 78 -36.04 -28.68 14.46
C VAL A 78 -36.26 -30.13 14.06
N GLN A 79 -37.53 -30.56 14.05
CA GLN A 79 -37.90 -31.88 13.57
C GLN A 79 -38.03 -31.85 12.04
N ALA A 80 -37.30 -32.73 11.35
CA ALA A 80 -37.49 -32.98 9.92
C ALA A 80 -37.71 -34.48 9.70
N GLY A 81 -38.99 -34.86 9.60
CA GLY A 81 -39.42 -36.25 9.52
C GLY A 81 -39.25 -36.99 10.85
N THR A 82 -38.51 -38.11 10.83
CA THR A 82 -38.20 -38.96 12.00
C THR A 82 -36.93 -38.55 12.75
N HIS A 83 -36.19 -37.56 12.24
CA HIS A 83 -34.94 -37.09 12.81
C HIS A 83 -35.09 -35.69 13.39
N TYR A 84 -34.41 -35.45 14.51
CA TYR A 84 -34.28 -34.12 15.11
C TYR A 84 -32.90 -33.56 14.79
N PHE A 85 -32.88 -32.29 14.39
CA PHE A 85 -31.68 -31.55 14.04
C PHE A 85 -31.47 -30.37 14.98
N PHE A 86 -30.24 -30.17 15.42
CA PHE A 86 -29.85 -28.98 16.18
C PHE A 86 -29.39 -27.89 15.23
N VAL A 87 -30.01 -26.71 15.36
CA VAL A 87 -29.64 -25.50 14.63
C VAL A 87 -29.19 -24.44 15.61
N ASN A 88 -27.97 -23.93 15.42
CA ASN A 88 -27.48 -22.76 16.13
C ASN A 88 -27.68 -21.52 15.26
N TRP A 89 -28.83 -20.85 15.41
CA TRP A 89 -29.13 -19.63 14.65
C TRP A 89 -28.15 -18.52 14.93
N GLN A 90 -27.67 -18.40 16.16
CA GLN A 90 -26.71 -17.38 16.54
C GLN A 90 -25.38 -17.55 15.78
N GLU A 91 -24.90 -18.79 15.66
CA GLU A 91 -23.70 -19.12 14.86
C GLU A 91 -23.94 -18.94 13.35
N TRP A 92 -25.14 -19.25 12.87
CA TRP A 92 -25.50 -19.00 11.47
C TRP A 92 -25.48 -17.50 11.14
N TRP A 93 -26.11 -16.67 11.97
CA TRP A 93 -26.10 -15.21 11.82
C TRP A 93 -24.71 -14.62 11.98
N LEU A 94 -23.88 -15.17 12.88
CA LEU A 94 -22.47 -14.78 13.00
C LEU A 94 -21.73 -14.98 11.66
N GLN A 95 -21.94 -16.13 11.01
CA GLN A 95 -21.32 -16.43 9.72
C GLN A 95 -21.84 -15.53 8.59
N VAL A 96 -23.15 -15.23 8.58
CA VAL A 96 -23.74 -14.24 7.67
C VAL A 96 -23.08 -12.87 7.88
N PHE A 97 -22.93 -12.44 9.14
CA PHE A 97 -22.29 -11.17 9.49
C PHE A 97 -20.83 -11.13 9.03
N THR A 98 -20.01 -12.13 9.36
CA THR A 98 -18.57 -12.16 9.04
C THR A 98 -18.32 -12.18 7.52
N TRP A 99 -19.05 -13.00 6.76
CA TRP A 99 -18.95 -12.98 5.29
C TRP A 99 -19.48 -11.68 4.69
N GLY A 100 -20.56 -11.13 5.26
CA GLY A 100 -21.08 -9.82 4.90
C GLY A 100 -20.02 -8.72 5.05
N CYS A 101 -19.27 -8.70 6.16
CA CYS A 101 -18.14 -7.80 6.37
C CYS A 101 -17.08 -7.92 5.28
N ILE A 102 -16.74 -9.15 4.86
CA ILE A 102 -15.73 -9.40 3.82
C ILE A 102 -16.22 -8.91 2.46
N PHE A 103 -17.47 -9.18 2.09
CA PHE A 103 -18.04 -8.68 0.84
C PHE A 103 -18.15 -7.16 0.83
N LEU A 104 -18.58 -6.56 1.94
CA LEU A 104 -18.62 -5.12 2.11
C LEU A 104 -17.23 -4.49 1.96
N MET A 105 -16.21 -5.11 2.59
CA MET A 105 -14.82 -4.69 2.48
C MET A 105 -14.34 -4.72 1.02
N PHE A 106 -14.47 -5.84 0.31
CA PHE A 106 -14.02 -5.93 -1.07
C PHE A 106 -14.82 -5.01 -2.00
N GLY A 107 -16.13 -4.91 -1.82
CA GLY A 107 -16.99 -4.02 -2.60
C GLY A 107 -16.59 -2.56 -2.46
N LEU A 108 -16.45 -2.07 -1.22
CA LEU A 108 -16.05 -0.69 -0.94
C LEU A 108 -14.60 -0.43 -1.35
N VAL A 109 -13.65 -1.22 -0.85
CA VAL A 109 -12.22 -0.95 -1.04
C VAL A 109 -11.77 -1.25 -2.47
N VAL A 110 -11.97 -2.47 -2.95
CA VAL A 110 -11.48 -2.88 -4.29
C VAL A 110 -12.35 -2.31 -5.39
N GLY A 111 -13.68 -2.44 -5.26
CA GLY A 111 -14.62 -1.92 -6.25
C GLY A 111 -14.54 -0.40 -6.38
N GLY A 112 -14.52 0.33 -5.26
CA GLY A 112 -14.40 1.79 -5.30
C GLY A 112 -13.06 2.28 -5.85
N SER A 113 -11.95 1.61 -5.50
CA SER A 113 -10.63 1.92 -6.05
C SER A 113 -10.57 1.69 -7.57
N PHE A 114 -11.15 0.60 -8.07
CA PHE A 114 -11.26 0.34 -9.50
C PHE A 114 -12.01 1.45 -10.23
N MET A 115 -13.16 1.87 -9.69
CA MET A 115 -13.96 2.95 -10.30
C MET A 115 -13.18 4.27 -10.35
N LEU A 116 -12.47 4.64 -9.28
CA LEU A 116 -11.66 5.86 -9.23
C LEU A 116 -10.51 5.85 -10.23
N ILE A 117 -9.76 4.75 -10.33
CA ILE A 117 -8.63 4.65 -11.28
C ILE A 117 -9.16 4.67 -12.72
N SER A 118 -10.25 3.93 -12.99
CA SER A 118 -10.85 3.84 -14.32
C SER A 118 -11.39 5.20 -14.78
N ASP A 119 -12.10 5.91 -13.90
CA ASP A 119 -12.64 7.24 -14.17
C ASP A 119 -11.52 8.22 -14.52
N LEU A 120 -10.48 8.27 -13.69
CA LEU A 120 -9.39 9.22 -13.88
C LEU A 120 -8.57 8.93 -15.13
N SER A 121 -8.32 7.65 -15.44
CA SER A 121 -7.65 7.26 -16.68
C SER A 121 -8.51 7.57 -17.92
N GLN A 122 -9.83 7.45 -17.81
CA GLN A 122 -10.73 7.81 -18.91
C GLN A 122 -10.74 9.32 -19.15
N GLU A 123 -10.80 10.13 -18.09
CA GLU A 123 -10.75 11.59 -18.20
C GLU A 123 -9.42 12.12 -18.74
N ASP A 124 -8.31 11.47 -18.37
CA ASP A 124 -6.99 11.82 -18.89
C ASP A 124 -6.90 11.52 -20.40
N ARG A 125 -7.43 10.38 -20.86
CA ARG A 125 -7.50 10.05 -22.30
C ARG A 125 -8.39 10.99 -23.10
N GLN A 126 -9.46 11.47 -22.50
CA GLN A 126 -10.36 12.45 -23.12
C GLN A 126 -9.78 13.87 -23.07
N GLY A 127 -8.65 14.09 -22.40
CA GLY A 127 -8.03 15.41 -22.22
C GLY A 127 -8.79 16.32 -21.24
N THR A 128 -9.86 15.82 -20.60
CA THR A 128 -10.67 16.62 -19.68
C THR A 128 -9.97 16.83 -18.35
N LEU A 129 -9.08 15.92 -17.94
CA LEU A 129 -8.33 16.05 -16.69
C LEU A 129 -7.47 17.33 -16.66
N THR A 130 -6.79 17.65 -17.77
CA THR A 130 -6.00 18.88 -17.93
C THR A 130 -6.87 20.14 -17.83
N PHE A 131 -8.09 20.09 -18.35
CA PHE A 131 -9.02 21.21 -18.22
C PHE A 131 -9.47 21.41 -16.76
N ILE A 132 -9.78 20.31 -16.07
CA ILE A 132 -10.20 20.34 -14.66
C ILE A 132 -9.06 20.83 -13.76
N SER A 133 -7.81 20.45 -14.05
CA SER A 133 -6.65 20.87 -13.26
C SER A 133 -6.31 22.36 -13.38
N LEU A 134 -6.72 23.00 -14.48
CA LEU A 134 -6.57 24.45 -14.70
C LEU A 134 -7.71 25.27 -14.07
N SER A 135 -8.74 24.62 -13.52
CA SER A 135 -9.83 25.33 -12.86
C SER A 135 -9.34 26.08 -11.61
N PRO A 136 -9.99 27.19 -11.22
CA PRO A 136 -9.56 27.99 -10.05
C PRO A 136 -9.77 27.27 -8.71
N GLN A 137 -10.38 26.09 -8.71
CA GLN A 137 -10.67 25.34 -7.49
C GLN A 137 -9.42 24.66 -6.92
N THR A 138 -9.45 24.40 -5.62
CA THR A 138 -8.36 23.65 -5.00
C THR A 138 -8.39 22.20 -5.47
N ALA A 139 -7.20 21.62 -5.67
CA ALA A 139 -7.06 20.21 -6.02
C ALA A 139 -7.76 19.29 -5.00
N GLN A 140 -7.77 19.69 -3.72
CA GLN A 140 -8.44 18.95 -2.64
C GLN A 140 -9.95 18.89 -2.87
N THR A 141 -10.61 20.01 -3.14
CA THR A 141 -12.06 20.05 -3.38
C THR A 141 -12.45 19.14 -4.55
N ILE A 142 -11.72 19.21 -5.65
CA ILE A 142 -11.97 18.40 -6.86
C ILE A 142 -11.78 16.91 -6.56
N LEU A 143 -10.64 16.54 -5.98
CA LEU A 143 -10.28 15.13 -5.75
C LEU A 143 -11.14 14.50 -4.66
N VAL A 144 -11.53 15.22 -3.61
CA VAL A 144 -12.51 14.76 -2.61
C VAL A 144 -13.90 14.62 -3.25
N GLY A 145 -14.28 15.56 -4.12
CA GLY A 145 -15.53 15.48 -4.89
C GLY A 145 -15.59 14.21 -5.74
N LYS A 146 -14.47 13.82 -6.38
CA LYS A 146 -14.35 12.54 -7.08
C LYS A 146 -14.38 11.34 -6.15
N MET A 147 -13.66 11.39 -5.03
CA MET A 147 -13.61 10.31 -4.05
C MET A 147 -14.99 9.91 -3.55
N ILE A 148 -15.89 10.88 -3.36
CA ILE A 148 -17.26 10.66 -2.92
C ILE A 148 -18.19 10.36 -4.12
N GLY A 149 -18.07 11.13 -5.21
CA GLY A 149 -19.00 11.09 -6.33
C GLY A 149 -18.82 9.90 -7.27
N VAL A 150 -17.58 9.45 -7.51
CA VAL A 150 -17.29 8.39 -8.49
C VAL A 150 -17.83 7.02 -8.05
N PRO A 151 -17.53 6.52 -6.83
CA PRO A 151 -18.05 5.25 -6.33
C PRO A 151 -19.47 5.35 -5.74
N LEU A 152 -20.25 6.39 -6.07
CA LEU A 152 -21.56 6.66 -5.46
C LEU A 152 -22.56 5.50 -5.58
N LEU A 153 -22.55 4.76 -6.70
CA LEU A 153 -23.40 3.57 -6.86
C LEU A 153 -22.99 2.42 -5.94
N ILE A 154 -21.69 2.29 -5.62
CA ILE A 154 -21.20 1.32 -4.63
C ILE A 154 -21.65 1.74 -3.23
N PHE A 155 -21.61 3.03 -2.91
CA PHE A 155 -22.16 3.53 -1.64
C PHE A 155 -23.66 3.27 -1.51
N LEU A 156 -24.42 3.46 -2.59
CA LEU A 156 -25.83 3.10 -2.62
C LEU A 156 -26.03 1.59 -2.39
N ALA A 157 -25.25 0.74 -3.04
CA ALA A 157 -25.30 -0.71 -2.82
C ALA A 157 -24.96 -1.07 -1.36
N ALA A 158 -23.93 -0.45 -0.79
CA ALA A 158 -23.52 -0.64 0.61
C ALA A 158 -24.62 -0.19 1.59
N LEU A 159 -25.27 0.95 1.32
CA LEU A 159 -26.40 1.46 2.11
C LEU A 159 -27.55 0.44 2.16
N LEU A 160 -27.85 -0.22 1.03
CA LEU A 160 -28.87 -1.26 0.94
C LEU A 160 -28.48 -2.56 1.67
N VAL A 161 -27.19 -2.80 1.88
CA VAL A 161 -26.68 -3.97 2.62
C VAL A 161 -26.68 -3.72 4.13
N LEU A 162 -26.67 -2.45 4.59
CA LEU A 162 -26.62 -2.12 6.02
C LEU A 162 -27.73 -2.80 6.85
N PRO A 163 -29.01 -2.87 6.43
CA PRO A 163 -30.03 -3.56 7.21
C PRO A 163 -29.67 -5.02 7.49
N LEU A 164 -29.14 -5.73 6.48
CA LEU A 164 -28.69 -7.11 6.65
C LEU A 164 -27.41 -7.19 7.52
N HIS A 165 -26.47 -6.26 7.34
CA HIS A 165 -25.23 -6.20 8.12
C HIS A 165 -25.50 -5.99 9.62
N TYR A 166 -26.26 -4.95 9.97
CA TYR A 166 -26.63 -4.67 11.36
C TYR A 166 -27.58 -5.74 11.92
N GLY A 167 -28.56 -6.19 11.13
CA GLY A 167 -29.50 -7.24 11.54
C GLY A 167 -28.79 -8.55 11.88
N SER A 168 -27.90 -9.02 11.00
CA SER A 168 -27.13 -10.24 11.24
C SER A 168 -26.19 -10.13 12.45
N GLY A 169 -25.55 -8.97 12.65
CA GLY A 169 -24.70 -8.74 13.82
C GLY A 169 -25.46 -8.74 15.15
N LEU A 170 -26.63 -8.10 15.20
CA LEU A 170 -27.47 -8.07 16.40
C LEU A 170 -28.07 -9.46 16.71
N LEU A 171 -28.51 -10.20 15.69
CA LEU A 171 -29.01 -11.58 15.85
C LEU A 171 -27.90 -12.56 16.26
N ALA A 172 -26.64 -12.25 15.95
CA ALA A 172 -25.48 -12.96 16.46
C ALA A 172 -25.08 -12.56 17.91
N GLN A 173 -25.84 -11.67 18.56
CA GLN A 173 -25.55 -11.09 19.89
C GLN A 173 -24.24 -10.29 19.95
N ILE A 174 -23.84 -9.66 18.84
CA ILE A 174 -22.70 -8.75 18.83
C ILE A 174 -23.15 -7.38 19.35
N PRO A 175 -22.47 -6.79 20.34
CA PRO A 175 -22.80 -5.45 20.80
C PRO A 175 -22.76 -4.43 19.67
N PHE A 176 -23.79 -3.59 19.56
CA PHE A 176 -23.93 -2.57 18.51
C PHE A 176 -22.67 -1.71 18.34
N ALA A 177 -22.04 -1.30 19.45
CA ALA A 177 -20.80 -0.52 19.44
C ALA A 177 -19.65 -1.20 18.67
N LYS A 178 -19.53 -2.54 18.75
CA LYS A 178 -18.47 -3.28 18.03
C LYS A 178 -18.71 -3.30 16.52
N ILE A 179 -19.97 -3.35 16.09
CA ILE A 179 -20.35 -3.27 14.66
C ILE A 179 -19.96 -1.88 14.12
N VAL A 180 -20.34 -0.81 14.83
CA VAL A 180 -19.99 0.56 14.45
C VAL A 180 -18.46 0.77 14.41
N CYS A 181 -17.72 0.20 15.37
CA CYS A 181 -16.24 0.25 15.34
C CYS A 181 -15.66 -0.39 14.07
N PHE A 182 -16.24 -1.50 13.61
CA PHE A 182 -15.83 -2.13 12.34
C PHE A 182 -16.13 -1.23 11.14
N ASP A 183 -17.32 -0.63 11.09
CA ASP A 183 -17.69 0.30 10.01
C ASP A 183 -16.77 1.53 9.97
N LEU A 184 -16.45 2.12 11.13
CA LEU A 184 -15.50 3.23 11.23
C LEU A 184 -14.12 2.85 10.72
N TRP A 185 -13.64 1.65 11.08
CA TRP A 185 -12.37 1.12 10.58
C TRP A 185 -12.41 0.97 9.05
N LEU A 186 -13.47 0.37 8.51
CA LEU A 186 -13.62 0.12 7.09
C LEU A 186 -13.69 1.44 6.30
N LEU A 187 -14.43 2.43 6.79
CA LEU A 187 -14.51 3.77 6.19
C LEU A 187 -13.14 4.47 6.15
N ALA A 188 -12.38 4.42 7.25
CA ALA A 188 -11.03 4.96 7.28
C ALA A 188 -10.08 4.26 6.30
N GLY A 189 -10.19 2.93 6.20
CA GLY A 189 -9.48 2.14 5.20
C GLY A 189 -9.87 2.51 3.76
N SER A 190 -11.16 2.66 3.47
CA SER A 190 -11.65 3.10 2.16
C SER A 190 -11.09 4.47 1.78
N PHE A 191 -11.06 5.43 2.69
CA PHE A 191 -10.45 6.75 2.43
C PHE A 191 -8.96 6.65 2.06
N PHE A 192 -8.21 5.81 2.77
CA PHE A 192 -6.80 5.56 2.48
C PHE A 192 -6.60 4.91 1.10
N PHE A 193 -7.32 3.81 0.82
CA PHE A 193 -7.21 3.10 -0.46
C PHE A 193 -7.72 3.94 -1.63
N TYR A 194 -8.72 4.78 -1.43
CA TYR A 194 -9.19 5.72 -2.46
C TYR A 194 -8.18 6.83 -2.72
N SER A 195 -7.50 7.33 -1.69
CA SER A 195 -6.37 8.26 -1.86
C SER A 195 -5.26 7.62 -2.69
N LEU A 196 -4.93 6.35 -2.40
CA LEU A 196 -3.95 5.59 -3.18
C LEU A 196 -4.44 5.36 -4.62
N ALA A 197 -5.72 5.02 -4.81
CA ALA A 197 -6.33 4.80 -6.12
C ALA A 197 -6.29 6.06 -7.00
N LEU A 198 -6.60 7.22 -6.44
CA LEU A 198 -6.46 8.51 -7.13
C LEU A 198 -5.00 8.76 -7.54
N LEU A 199 -4.04 8.46 -6.67
CA LEU A 199 -2.62 8.65 -6.98
C LEU A 199 -2.20 7.72 -8.11
N LEU A 200 -2.58 6.45 -8.03
CA LEU A 200 -2.33 5.48 -9.10
C LEU A 200 -2.97 5.93 -10.41
N GLY A 201 -4.18 6.49 -10.39
CA GLY A 201 -4.84 7.07 -11.58
C GLY A 201 -4.04 8.23 -12.21
N LEU A 202 -3.44 9.12 -11.40
CA LEU A 202 -2.67 10.29 -11.86
C LEU A 202 -1.24 9.98 -12.34
N VAL A 203 -0.63 8.88 -11.84
CA VAL A 203 0.80 8.58 -12.08
C VAL A 203 1.07 8.00 -13.48
N GLY A 204 0.03 7.68 -14.26
CA GLY A 204 0.11 7.72 -15.72
C GLY A 204 -0.54 6.55 -16.47
N ASN A 205 -0.96 6.82 -17.70
CA ASN A 205 -1.60 5.91 -18.65
C ASN A 205 -0.67 4.86 -19.28
N TRP A 206 0.34 4.37 -18.56
CA TRP A 206 1.36 3.47 -19.12
C TRP A 206 0.81 2.17 -19.73
N LEU A 207 -0.41 1.79 -19.33
CA LEU A 207 -1.10 0.55 -19.68
C LEU A 207 -2.56 0.83 -20.06
N SER A 208 -2.91 2.09 -20.31
CA SER A 208 -4.27 2.48 -20.71
C SER A 208 -5.32 1.86 -19.74
N GLY A 209 -6.36 1.19 -20.26
CA GLY A 209 -7.48 0.66 -19.45
C GLY A 209 -7.05 -0.39 -18.44
N PHE A 210 -5.94 -1.08 -18.71
CA PHE A 210 -5.43 -2.17 -17.87
C PHE A 210 -4.86 -1.69 -16.53
N GLN A 211 -4.54 -0.40 -16.39
CA GLN A 211 -4.09 0.21 -15.14
C GLN A 211 -5.13 0.09 -14.02
N SER A 212 -6.42 0.27 -14.35
CA SER A 212 -7.52 0.13 -13.38
C SER A 212 -7.61 -1.29 -12.83
N TRP A 213 -7.52 -2.28 -13.73
CA TRP A 213 -7.51 -3.69 -13.38
C TRP A 213 -6.30 -4.07 -12.52
N LEU A 214 -5.08 -3.68 -12.92
CA LEU A 214 -3.87 -3.96 -12.16
C LEU A 214 -3.86 -3.28 -10.79
N GLY A 215 -4.29 -2.01 -10.71
CA GLY A 215 -4.35 -1.28 -9.46
C GLY A 215 -5.31 -1.92 -8.47
N SER A 216 -6.53 -2.24 -8.91
CA SER A 216 -7.51 -2.94 -8.06
C SER A 216 -7.11 -4.37 -7.73
N ALA A 217 -6.53 -5.11 -8.68
CA ALA A 217 -6.03 -6.46 -8.45
C ALA A 217 -4.87 -6.47 -7.46
N GLY A 218 -3.99 -5.46 -7.50
CA GLY A 218 -2.91 -5.27 -6.53
C GLY A 218 -3.45 -5.04 -5.11
N ILE A 219 -4.46 -4.18 -4.94
CA ILE A 219 -5.12 -3.97 -3.65
C ILE A 219 -5.81 -5.26 -3.18
N PHE A 220 -6.52 -5.96 -4.07
CA PHE A 220 -7.15 -7.23 -3.76
C PHE A 220 -6.13 -8.28 -3.28
N MET A 221 -5.02 -8.44 -4.02
CA MET A 221 -3.95 -9.36 -3.66
C MET A 221 -3.29 -8.99 -2.33
N LEU A 222 -3.07 -7.70 -2.06
CA LEU A 222 -2.55 -7.24 -0.78
C LEU A 222 -3.48 -7.66 0.37
N LEU A 223 -4.78 -7.43 0.25
CA LEU A 223 -5.76 -7.83 1.28
C LEU A 223 -5.82 -9.34 1.47
N LEU A 224 -5.66 -10.12 0.39
CA LEU A 224 -5.58 -11.58 0.47
C LEU A 224 -4.28 -12.06 1.13
N LEU A 225 -3.14 -11.41 0.88
CA LEU A 225 -1.88 -11.76 1.51
C LEU A 225 -1.92 -11.49 3.02
N LEU A 226 -2.49 -10.35 3.43
CA LEU A 226 -2.61 -9.97 4.84
C LEU A 226 -3.55 -10.91 5.61
N LYS A 227 -4.50 -11.57 4.96
CA LYS A 227 -5.33 -12.62 5.58
C LYS A 227 -4.50 -13.77 6.14
N ASN A 228 -3.54 -14.26 5.34
CA ASN A 228 -2.97 -15.60 5.52
C ASN A 228 -1.69 -15.61 6.38
N SER A 229 -1.16 -14.43 6.71
CA SER A 229 0.05 -14.34 7.51
C SER A 229 -0.28 -14.48 9.00
N SER A 230 0.50 -15.27 9.73
CA SER A 230 0.52 -15.25 11.20
C SER A 230 1.39 -14.09 11.68
N ILE A 231 1.15 -13.57 12.90
CA ILE A 231 2.02 -12.51 13.44
C ILE A 231 3.40 -13.09 13.77
N TYR A 232 4.44 -12.52 13.15
CA TYR A 232 5.81 -13.02 13.22
C TYR A 232 6.73 -12.18 14.10
N LYS A 233 6.22 -11.12 14.74
CA LYS A 233 6.95 -10.16 15.60
C LYS A 233 8.10 -9.49 14.85
N ASN A 234 7.80 -9.02 13.63
CA ASN A 234 8.75 -8.38 12.74
C ASN A 234 8.15 -7.14 12.05
N SER A 235 8.98 -6.41 11.30
CA SER A 235 8.56 -5.15 10.67
C SER A 235 7.43 -5.29 9.65
N ALA A 236 7.20 -6.49 9.10
CA ALA A 236 6.09 -6.72 8.18
C ALA A 236 4.73 -6.77 8.90
N ASP A 237 4.71 -7.00 10.22
CA ASP A 237 3.47 -6.97 11.00
C ASP A 237 2.81 -5.58 11.01
N TRP A 238 3.57 -4.52 10.72
CA TRP A 238 3.01 -3.19 10.48
C TRP A 238 1.93 -3.19 9.39
N LEU A 239 2.05 -4.07 8.38
CA LEU A 239 1.09 -4.14 7.28
C LEU A 239 -0.31 -4.58 7.73
N TYR A 240 -0.45 -5.29 8.85
CA TYR A 240 -1.75 -5.67 9.40
C TYR A 240 -2.60 -4.45 9.80
N ALA A 241 -1.96 -3.31 10.11
CA ALA A 241 -2.67 -2.07 10.39
C ALA A 241 -3.46 -1.54 9.19
N PHE A 242 -3.16 -1.99 7.97
CA PHE A 242 -3.90 -1.65 6.75
C PHE A 242 -4.97 -2.70 6.38
N SER A 243 -5.12 -3.78 7.15
CA SER A 243 -6.11 -4.82 6.88
C SER A 243 -7.42 -4.54 7.62
N PRO A 244 -8.57 -4.34 6.93
CA PRO A 244 -9.87 -4.21 7.58
C PRO A 244 -10.30 -5.45 8.37
N THR A 245 -9.80 -6.63 8.02
CA THR A 245 -10.14 -7.89 8.72
C THR A 245 -9.42 -8.06 10.05
N ALA A 246 -8.43 -7.20 10.39
CA ALA A 246 -7.68 -7.32 11.63
C ALA A 246 -8.53 -7.08 12.89
N LEU A 247 -9.61 -6.29 12.79
CA LEU A 247 -10.53 -6.03 13.91
C LEU A 247 -11.56 -7.15 14.11
N LEU A 248 -11.78 -7.98 13.09
CA LEU A 248 -12.87 -8.96 13.04
C LEU A 248 -12.86 -9.94 14.23
N PRO A 249 -11.70 -10.51 14.66
CA PRO A 249 -11.66 -11.39 15.82
C PRO A 249 -12.16 -10.72 17.12
N TYR A 250 -11.91 -9.42 17.31
CA TYR A 250 -12.36 -8.69 18.52
C TYR A 250 -13.86 -8.40 18.52
N VAL A 251 -14.44 -8.28 17.33
CA VAL A 251 -15.89 -8.14 17.13
C VAL A 251 -16.58 -9.45 17.48
N THR A 252 -16.00 -10.59 17.09
CA THR A 252 -16.59 -11.93 17.19
C THR A 252 -16.15 -12.75 18.43
N ASN A 253 -15.23 -12.26 19.25
CA ASN A 253 -14.63 -12.95 20.42
C ASN A 253 -15.66 -13.49 21.47
N THR A 254 -16.92 -13.07 21.41
CA THR A 254 -17.96 -13.63 22.29
C THR A 254 -18.21 -15.14 22.06
N PHE A 255 -17.74 -15.71 20.95
CA PHE A 255 -17.96 -17.11 20.60
C PHE A 255 -16.75 -18.05 20.80
N GLU A 256 -15.52 -17.54 20.75
CA GLU A 256 -14.31 -18.38 20.91
C GLU A 256 -14.17 -18.95 22.33
N GLN A 257 -14.64 -18.21 23.35
CA GLN A 257 -14.67 -18.69 24.73
C GLN A 257 -15.65 -19.86 24.97
N ASN A 258 -16.59 -20.10 24.05
CA ASN A 258 -17.64 -21.12 24.19
C ASN A 258 -17.30 -22.47 23.51
N GLY A 259 -16.06 -22.66 23.03
CA GLY A 259 -15.57 -23.97 22.59
C GLY A 259 -16.09 -24.45 21.21
N TYR A 260 -16.62 -23.56 20.38
CA TYR A 260 -16.99 -23.86 19.00
C TYR A 260 -15.81 -23.55 18.06
N GLY A 261 -14.92 -24.52 17.88
CA GLY A 261 -13.69 -24.40 17.09
C GLY A 261 -13.88 -24.32 15.57
N ARG A 262 -14.70 -23.39 15.06
CA ARG A 262 -14.74 -23.10 13.61
C ARG A 262 -13.85 -21.91 13.27
N GLU A 263 -12.97 -22.10 12.29
CA GLU A 263 -12.14 -21.03 11.74
C GLU A 263 -13.06 -19.97 11.09
N LEU A 264 -13.14 -18.80 11.71
CA LEU A 264 -13.81 -17.64 11.11
C LEU A 264 -13.08 -17.24 9.83
N PRO A 265 -13.80 -16.92 8.74
CA PRO A 265 -13.18 -16.52 7.49
C PRO A 265 -12.37 -15.23 7.73
N PHE A 266 -11.10 -15.25 7.30
CA PHE A 266 -10.18 -14.12 7.43
C PHE A 266 -9.82 -13.73 8.88
N ALA A 267 -9.97 -14.65 9.84
CA ALA A 267 -9.43 -14.48 11.18
C ALA A 267 -7.90 -14.64 11.18
N HIS A 268 -7.22 -13.70 11.83
CA HIS A 268 -5.78 -13.72 11.96
C HIS A 268 -5.39 -14.50 13.22
N LYS A 269 -4.45 -15.44 13.07
CA LYS A 269 -3.94 -16.23 14.19
C LYS A 269 -3.03 -15.36 15.08
N ASN A 270 -3.20 -15.46 16.40
CA ASN A 270 -2.37 -14.81 17.42
C ASN A 270 -2.37 -13.26 17.37
N MET A 271 -3.50 -12.63 17.03
CA MET A 271 -3.65 -11.16 17.04
C MET A 271 -3.25 -10.50 18.38
N VAL A 272 -3.44 -11.20 19.49
CA VAL A 272 -3.06 -10.77 20.84
C VAL A 272 -1.56 -10.53 20.98
N ASP A 273 -0.73 -11.20 20.18
CA ASP A 273 0.72 -11.09 20.22
C ASP A 273 1.27 -9.86 19.47
N LEU A 274 0.42 -9.04 18.85
CA LEU A 274 0.85 -7.84 18.14
C LEU A 274 1.30 -6.75 19.12
N HIS A 275 2.57 -6.37 19.03
CA HIS A 275 3.17 -5.34 19.88
C HIS A 275 3.85 -4.26 19.04
N TRP A 276 3.78 -3.01 19.49
CA TRP A 276 4.54 -1.88 18.95
C TRP A 276 5.42 -1.31 20.05
N PHE A 277 6.74 -1.52 19.94
CA PHE A 277 7.64 -1.49 21.11
C PHE A 277 7.16 -2.42 22.23
N THR A 278 6.76 -1.85 23.37
CA THR A 278 6.21 -2.54 24.54
C THR A 278 4.69 -2.37 24.64
N LEU A 279 4.08 -1.58 23.75
CA LEU A 279 2.64 -1.34 23.74
C LEU A 279 1.93 -2.57 23.15
N PRO A 280 1.07 -3.27 23.92
CA PRO A 280 0.41 -4.49 23.47
C PRO A 280 -0.82 -4.18 22.61
N LEU A 281 -0.58 -3.73 21.37
CA LEU A 281 -1.62 -3.32 20.41
C LEU A 281 -2.73 -4.36 20.24
N GLY A 282 -2.35 -5.64 20.21
CA GLY A 282 -3.25 -6.78 20.03
C GLY A 282 -4.10 -7.14 21.24
N ASN A 283 -3.87 -6.55 22.42
CA ASN A 283 -4.58 -6.99 23.62
C ASN A 283 -6.06 -6.59 23.61
N THR A 284 -6.40 -5.46 22.98
CA THR A 284 -7.78 -4.97 22.92
C THR A 284 -8.12 -4.46 21.53
N GLY A 285 -9.34 -4.76 21.07
CA GLY A 285 -9.83 -4.27 19.78
C GLY A 285 -9.87 -2.73 19.70
N LEU A 286 -10.07 -2.04 20.84
CA LEU A 286 -10.05 -0.58 20.90
C LEU A 286 -8.65 0.00 20.63
N LEU A 287 -7.61 -0.57 21.24
CA LEU A 287 -6.25 -0.10 21.03
C LEU A 287 -5.81 -0.33 19.58
N MET A 288 -6.18 -1.49 19.02
CA MET A 288 -5.98 -1.80 17.61
C MET A 288 -6.71 -0.78 16.70
N LEU A 289 -7.98 -0.46 17.02
CA LEU A 289 -8.77 0.54 16.28
C LEU A 289 -8.11 1.91 16.28
N LEU A 290 -7.73 2.42 17.46
CA LEU A 290 -7.08 3.72 17.57
C LEU A 290 -5.77 3.76 16.80
N PHE A 291 -4.94 2.71 16.92
CA PHE A 291 -3.68 2.63 16.20
C PHE A 291 -3.88 2.65 14.67
N ALA A 292 -4.84 1.89 14.16
CA ALA A 292 -5.10 1.86 12.73
C ALA A 292 -5.72 3.14 12.19
N LEU A 293 -6.62 3.79 12.94
CA LEU A 293 -7.15 5.11 12.55
C LEU A 293 -6.03 6.15 12.42
N ILE A 294 -5.10 6.16 13.38
CA ILE A 294 -3.90 7.01 13.32
C ILE A 294 -3.04 6.63 12.10
N ASN A 295 -2.82 5.33 11.87
CA ASN A 295 -2.03 4.83 10.74
C ASN A 295 -2.66 5.23 9.39
N TYR A 296 -3.96 5.00 9.18
CA TYR A 296 -4.67 5.42 7.97
C TYR A 296 -4.62 6.94 7.78
N GLY A 297 -4.85 7.73 8.83
CA GLY A 297 -4.79 9.19 8.75
C GLY A 297 -3.40 9.69 8.36
N LEU A 298 -2.36 9.17 9.01
CA LEU A 298 -0.96 9.51 8.75
C LEU A 298 -0.56 9.22 7.31
N TRP A 299 -0.84 8.00 6.83
CA TRP A 299 -0.45 7.58 5.47
C TRP A 299 -1.33 8.20 4.39
N SER A 300 -2.60 8.48 4.67
CA SER A 300 -3.43 9.30 3.76
C SER A 300 -2.89 10.71 3.64
N GLY A 301 -2.40 11.31 4.74
CA GLY A 301 -1.72 12.61 4.72
C GLY A 301 -0.47 12.60 3.83
N TRP A 302 0.34 11.54 3.90
CA TRP A 302 1.50 11.36 3.02
C TRP A 302 1.12 11.13 1.56
N LEU A 303 0.01 10.43 1.26
CA LEU A 303 -0.51 10.26 -0.09
C LEU A 303 -1.06 11.55 -0.69
N TRP A 304 -1.59 12.45 0.14
CA TRP A 304 -2.11 13.75 -0.32
C TRP A 304 -1.03 14.72 -0.80
N GLN A 305 0.22 14.58 -0.33
CA GLN A 305 1.34 15.39 -0.82
C GLN A 305 1.61 15.19 -2.33
N PRO A 306 1.87 13.96 -2.82
CA PRO A 306 2.06 13.73 -4.25
C PRO A 306 0.79 13.92 -5.07
N LEU A 307 -0.40 13.61 -4.53
CA LEU A 307 -1.68 13.85 -5.21
C LEU A 307 -1.85 15.32 -5.63
N GLN A 308 -1.69 16.24 -4.68
CA GLN A 308 -1.87 17.68 -4.95
C GLN A 308 -0.83 18.22 -5.93
N ARG A 309 0.41 17.75 -5.84
CA ARG A 309 1.50 18.17 -6.74
C ARG A 309 1.26 17.66 -8.16
N ARG A 310 0.93 16.38 -8.30
CA ARG A 310 0.74 15.73 -9.59
C ARG A 310 -0.51 16.23 -10.31
N PHE A 311 -1.58 16.48 -9.57
CA PHE A 311 -2.83 16.98 -10.13
C PHE A 311 -2.66 18.35 -10.79
N ARG A 312 -1.87 19.26 -10.19
CA ARG A 312 -1.59 20.58 -10.77
C ARG A 312 -0.54 20.53 -11.86
N ASN A 313 0.55 19.79 -11.63
CA ASN A 313 1.70 19.76 -12.52
C ASN A 313 2.04 18.31 -12.91
N PRO A 314 1.71 17.86 -14.14
CA PRO A 314 1.96 16.49 -14.57
C PRO A 314 3.44 16.17 -14.86
N HIS A 315 4.35 17.14 -14.80
CA HIS A 315 5.78 16.93 -15.07
C HIS A 315 6.67 17.02 -13.82
N ILE A 316 6.13 17.41 -12.66
CA ILE A 316 6.89 17.50 -11.42
C ILE A 316 7.08 16.11 -10.78
N SER A 317 8.17 15.95 -10.02
CA SER A 317 8.37 14.79 -9.15
C SER A 317 7.21 14.66 -8.14
N LEU A 318 6.83 13.44 -7.81
CA LEU A 318 5.68 13.18 -6.94
C LEU A 318 5.94 13.70 -5.52
N LEU A 319 7.10 13.39 -4.96
CA LEU A 319 7.55 13.94 -3.67
C LEU A 319 8.70 14.92 -3.86
N SER A 320 8.75 15.93 -2.99
CA SER A 320 9.92 16.79 -2.90
C SER A 320 11.01 16.09 -2.09
N LYS A 321 12.26 16.50 -2.27
CA LYS A 321 13.38 15.93 -1.50
C LYS A 321 13.18 16.10 -0.01
N LYS A 322 12.74 17.29 0.42
CA LYS A 322 12.40 17.57 1.83
C LYS A 322 11.30 16.65 2.36
N GLN A 323 10.22 16.46 1.59
CA GLN A 323 9.13 15.56 1.99
C GLN A 323 9.62 14.12 2.11
N SER A 324 10.52 13.65 1.23
CA SER A 324 11.07 12.30 1.34
C SER A 324 11.85 12.05 2.63
N TYR A 325 12.61 13.02 3.13
CA TYR A 325 13.36 12.89 4.39
C TYR A 325 12.42 12.65 5.58
N TRP A 326 11.33 13.41 5.64
CA TRP A 326 10.30 13.25 6.66
C TRP A 326 9.50 11.96 6.48
N ALA A 327 9.14 11.60 5.26
CA ALA A 327 8.44 10.36 4.95
C ALA A 327 9.27 9.13 5.37
N THR A 328 10.58 9.14 5.08
CA THR A 328 11.51 8.06 5.50
C THR A 328 11.62 7.96 7.01
N THR A 329 11.74 9.10 7.70
CA THR A 329 11.77 9.13 9.16
C THR A 329 10.47 8.54 9.74
N CYS A 330 9.33 8.94 9.19
CA CYS A 330 8.01 8.43 9.57
C CYS A 330 7.89 6.92 9.30
N PHE A 331 8.30 6.46 8.13
CA PHE A 331 8.25 5.04 7.76
C PHE A 331 9.06 4.15 8.70
N ILE A 332 10.32 4.53 8.95
CA ILE A 332 11.23 3.74 9.80
C ILE A 332 10.74 3.75 11.24
N THR A 333 10.25 4.88 11.74
CA THR A 333 9.69 4.94 13.09
C THR A 333 8.42 4.13 13.24
N CYS A 334 7.57 4.01 12.21
CA CYS A 334 6.38 3.15 12.27
C CYS A 334 6.71 1.66 12.17
N SER A 335 7.55 1.26 11.20
CA SER A 335 7.79 -0.16 10.86
C SER A 335 8.81 -0.85 11.78
N LEU A 336 9.94 -0.20 12.10
CA LEU A 336 11.04 -0.82 12.85
C LEU A 336 10.62 -1.25 14.26
N LYS A 337 9.66 -0.53 14.86
CA LYS A 337 9.18 -0.74 16.23
C LYS A 337 8.40 -2.05 16.43
N PHE A 338 7.90 -2.66 15.36
CA PHE A 338 7.29 -3.99 15.42
C PHE A 338 8.35 -5.10 15.59
N SER A 339 9.61 -4.84 15.21
CA SER A 339 10.73 -5.79 15.37
C SER A 339 11.40 -5.73 16.75
N VAL A 340 10.85 -5.00 17.72
CA VAL A 340 11.49 -4.76 19.03
C VAL A 340 11.10 -5.81 20.09
N TYR A 341 10.01 -6.55 19.90
CA TYR A 341 9.49 -7.44 20.93
C TYR A 341 10.03 -8.88 20.80
N ALA A 342 11.02 -9.22 21.63
CA ALA A 342 11.42 -10.60 21.90
C ALA A 342 11.18 -10.90 23.39
N LYS A 343 10.05 -11.54 23.73
CA LYS A 343 9.91 -12.15 25.05
C LYS A 343 10.80 -13.41 25.07
N PRO A 344 11.80 -13.53 25.95
CA PRO A 344 12.51 -14.78 26.12
C PRO A 344 11.57 -15.75 26.85
N SER A 345 10.78 -16.53 26.11
CA SER A 345 10.05 -17.65 26.70
C SER A 345 11.02 -18.81 26.93
N PHE A 346 11.35 -19.05 28.20
CA PHE A 346 11.94 -20.28 28.73
C PHE A 346 10.91 -21.41 28.62
N ASP A 347 10.61 -21.86 27.41
CA ASP A 347 9.79 -23.06 27.22
C ASP A 347 10.43 -23.94 26.15
N SER A 348 10.87 -25.12 26.58
CA SER A 348 11.78 -26.01 25.87
C SER A 348 11.09 -27.01 24.94
N ASN A 349 9.75 -27.03 24.87
CA ASN A 349 9.03 -28.22 24.40
C ASN A 349 8.11 -28.04 23.19
N PHE A 350 8.16 -26.90 22.46
CA PHE A 350 7.38 -26.75 21.22
C PHE A 350 8.23 -26.32 20.02
N VAL A 351 8.22 -27.17 18.99
CA VAL A 351 8.92 -27.08 17.68
C VAL A 351 8.32 -26.00 16.77
N TYR A 352 7.73 -24.93 17.31
CA TYR A 352 7.41 -23.75 16.52
C TYR A 352 8.65 -22.85 16.52
N ALA A 353 9.36 -22.85 15.39
CA ALA A 353 10.54 -22.05 15.16
C ALA A 353 10.30 -20.60 15.61
N LYS A 354 10.88 -20.24 16.77
CA LYS A 354 10.95 -18.85 17.21
C LYS A 354 11.60 -18.06 16.07
N PRO A 355 11.04 -16.91 15.65
CA PRO A 355 11.68 -16.09 14.63
C PRO A 355 13.06 -15.73 15.14
N SER A 356 14.09 -16.31 14.51
CA SER A 356 15.47 -16.02 14.84
C SER A 356 15.75 -14.56 14.49
N PHE A 357 16.66 -13.92 15.22
CA PHE A 357 17.11 -12.57 14.89
C PHE A 357 17.42 -12.39 13.40
N ASP A 358 18.02 -13.43 12.78
CA ASP A 358 18.32 -13.47 11.36
C ASP A 358 17.07 -13.31 10.48
N SER A 359 15.97 -13.98 10.82
CA SER A 359 14.71 -13.87 10.06
C SER A 359 14.09 -12.48 10.15
N ASN A 360 14.09 -11.87 11.35
CA ASN A 360 13.60 -10.50 11.54
C ASN A 360 14.45 -9.49 10.78
N MET A 361 15.77 -9.71 10.77
CA MET A 361 16.70 -8.85 10.06
C MET A 361 16.50 -8.88 8.55
N VAL A 362 16.27 -10.06 7.95
CA VAL A 362 15.90 -10.18 6.53
C VAL A 362 14.66 -9.34 6.23
N VAL A 363 13.62 -9.45 7.06
CA VAL A 363 12.37 -8.73 6.85
C VAL A 363 12.58 -7.22 6.98
N VAL A 364 13.40 -6.74 7.92
CA VAL A 364 13.76 -5.32 8.04
C VAL A 364 14.49 -4.83 6.80
N LEU A 365 15.48 -5.57 6.28
CA LEU A 365 16.21 -5.21 5.07
C LEU A 365 15.33 -5.23 3.81
N MET A 366 14.41 -6.20 3.70
CA MET A 366 13.44 -6.26 2.60
C MET A 366 12.45 -5.08 2.66
N THR A 367 11.92 -4.80 3.84
CA THR A 367 11.02 -3.67 4.08
C THR A 367 11.71 -2.34 3.77
N HIS A 368 12.98 -2.20 4.16
CA HIS A 368 13.83 -1.08 3.82
C HIS A 368 14.01 -0.93 2.30
N LEU A 369 14.38 -2.01 1.61
CA LEU A 369 14.53 -1.98 0.16
C LEU A 369 13.23 -1.55 -0.55
N LEU A 370 12.10 -2.17 -0.22
CA LEU A 370 10.81 -1.87 -0.86
C LEU A 370 10.44 -0.40 -0.70
N TRP A 371 10.69 0.19 0.47
CA TRP A 371 10.50 1.62 0.71
C TRP A 371 11.39 2.48 -0.19
N PHE A 372 12.65 2.11 -0.38
CA PHE A 372 13.56 2.87 -1.24
C PHE A 372 13.26 2.71 -2.73
N LEU A 373 12.80 1.55 -3.18
CA LEU A 373 12.29 1.37 -4.54
C LEU A 373 11.09 2.29 -4.79
N LEU A 374 10.17 2.38 -3.83
CA LEU A 374 9.07 3.33 -3.88
C LEU A 374 9.59 4.78 -3.93
N LEU A 375 10.52 5.16 -3.05
CA LEU A 375 11.09 6.52 -3.05
C LEU A 375 11.81 6.90 -4.35
N ILE A 376 12.51 5.95 -4.99
CA ILE A 376 13.11 6.17 -6.30
C ILE A 376 12.01 6.60 -7.27
N VAL A 377 10.92 5.84 -7.39
CA VAL A 377 9.79 6.21 -8.26
C VAL A 377 9.19 7.58 -7.89
N LEU A 378 9.04 7.87 -6.60
CA LEU A 378 8.41 9.10 -6.13
C LEU A 378 9.28 10.37 -6.32
N LEU A 379 10.61 10.22 -6.35
CA LEU A 379 11.55 11.34 -6.40
C LEU A 379 12.24 11.53 -7.75
N LEU A 380 12.09 10.59 -8.69
CA LEU A 380 12.73 10.69 -10.00
C LEU A 380 12.15 11.88 -10.80
N PRO A 381 12.95 12.92 -11.11
CA PRO A 381 12.49 14.06 -11.88
C PRO A 381 12.27 13.66 -13.35
N HIS A 382 11.36 14.36 -14.01
CA HIS A 382 11.18 14.22 -15.44
C HIS A 382 12.41 14.71 -16.21
N HIS A 383 12.56 14.25 -17.45
CA HIS A 383 13.69 14.60 -18.31
C HIS A 383 13.89 16.11 -18.46
N GLN A 384 12.80 16.81 -18.79
CA GLN A 384 12.82 18.26 -19.01
C GLN A 384 13.31 19.02 -17.77
N ALA A 385 12.84 18.62 -16.58
CA ALA A 385 13.30 19.23 -15.32
C ALA A 385 14.80 19.05 -15.11
N LEU A 386 15.35 17.87 -15.43
CA LEU A 386 16.80 17.64 -15.36
C LEU A 386 17.59 18.44 -16.40
N GLU A 387 17.04 18.64 -17.60
CA GLU A 387 17.67 19.47 -18.65
C GLU A 387 17.68 20.94 -18.27
N ASP A 388 16.55 21.45 -17.79
CA ASP A 388 16.43 22.83 -17.31
C ASP A 388 17.38 23.07 -16.14
N TRP A 389 17.38 22.15 -15.17
CA TRP A 389 18.34 22.23 -14.08
C TRP A 389 19.77 22.15 -14.58
N ALA A 390 20.10 21.29 -15.55
CA ALA A 390 21.45 21.20 -16.10
C ALA A 390 21.89 22.49 -16.80
N ARG A 391 20.96 23.18 -17.48
CA ARG A 391 21.19 24.45 -18.17
C ARG A 391 21.37 25.61 -17.19
N PHE A 392 20.55 25.66 -16.13
CA PHE A 392 20.60 26.71 -15.10
C PHE A 392 21.49 26.40 -13.90
N ARG A 393 22.11 25.22 -13.86
CA ARG A 393 23.02 24.76 -12.79
C ARG A 393 24.14 25.76 -12.50
N GLY A 394 24.46 26.60 -13.50
CA GLY A 394 25.44 27.66 -13.44
C GLY A 394 26.84 27.10 -13.21
N ASP A 395 27.68 27.16 -14.23
CA ASP A 395 29.13 26.91 -14.10
C ASP A 395 29.83 28.08 -13.38
N TYR A 396 29.25 28.51 -12.25
CA TYR A 396 29.81 29.55 -11.40
C TYR A 396 31.07 28.97 -10.75
N GLN A 397 32.24 29.26 -11.31
CA GLN A 397 33.54 28.93 -10.70
C GLN A 397 33.73 29.59 -9.31
N SER A 398 32.83 30.47 -8.91
CA SER A 398 32.81 31.09 -7.58
C SER A 398 32.45 30.10 -6.46
N ALA A 399 32.96 30.37 -5.25
CA ALA A 399 32.59 29.60 -4.05
C ALA A 399 31.08 29.63 -3.77
N LYS A 400 30.40 30.74 -4.12
CA LYS A 400 28.94 30.89 -4.02
C LYS A 400 28.20 29.90 -4.94
N GLY A 401 28.71 29.70 -6.16
CA GLY A 401 28.20 28.73 -7.13
C GLY A 401 28.24 27.29 -6.65
N ARG A 402 29.40 26.87 -6.13
CA ARG A 402 29.57 25.52 -5.55
C ARG A 402 28.60 25.27 -4.39
N ARG A 403 28.41 26.26 -3.52
CA ARG A 403 27.45 26.17 -2.39
C ARG A 403 26.01 26.04 -2.88
N GLN A 404 25.62 26.82 -3.90
CA GLN A 404 24.28 26.73 -4.49
C GLN A 404 24.05 25.37 -5.13
N ARG A 405 25.02 24.83 -5.87
CA ARG A 405 24.95 23.48 -6.47
C ARG A 405 24.70 22.38 -5.43
N ILE A 406 25.38 22.44 -4.29
CA ILE A 406 25.17 21.48 -3.19
C ILE A 406 23.78 21.67 -2.59
N LYS A 407 23.36 22.92 -2.35
CA LYS A 407 22.03 23.25 -1.85
C LYS A 407 20.94 22.70 -2.78
N ASP A 408 21.10 22.87 -4.09
CA ASP A 408 20.14 22.38 -5.08
C ASP A 408 20.09 20.85 -5.09
N LEU A 409 21.24 20.16 -5.06
CA LEU A 409 21.27 18.69 -5.00
C LEU A 409 20.54 18.11 -3.77
N ILE A 410 20.54 18.84 -2.65
CA ILE A 410 19.86 18.42 -1.42
C ILE A 410 18.38 18.81 -1.46
N TRP A 411 18.02 19.99 -1.96
CA TRP A 411 16.69 20.57 -1.75
C TRP A 411 15.86 20.79 -3.01
N ALA A 412 16.48 21.01 -4.18
CA ALA A 412 15.78 21.34 -5.42
C ALA A 412 15.22 20.08 -6.09
N ASP A 413 13.96 20.14 -6.49
CA ASP A 413 13.23 18.99 -7.05
C ASP A 413 13.67 18.64 -8.48
N ASP A 414 14.14 19.63 -9.24
CA ASP A 414 14.57 19.47 -10.64
C ASP A 414 15.97 18.86 -10.75
N SER A 415 16.67 18.73 -9.62
CA SER A 415 18.04 18.25 -9.59
C SER A 415 18.13 16.74 -9.36
N PRO A 416 19.26 16.09 -9.71
CA PRO A 416 19.49 14.67 -9.55
C PRO A 416 19.13 14.10 -8.19
N THR A 417 18.52 12.91 -8.22
CA THR A 417 17.88 12.30 -7.05
C THR A 417 18.83 11.47 -6.21
N TRP A 418 19.94 10.98 -6.77
CA TRP A 418 20.84 10.06 -6.07
C TRP A 418 21.38 10.63 -4.75
N VAL A 419 21.63 11.94 -4.65
CA VAL A 419 22.05 12.60 -3.39
C VAL A 419 20.94 12.55 -2.35
N ALA A 420 19.69 12.81 -2.76
CA ALA A 420 18.54 12.74 -1.85
C ALA A 420 18.31 11.31 -1.36
N ILE A 421 18.51 10.31 -2.22
CA ILE A 421 18.42 8.90 -1.83
C ILE A 421 19.54 8.54 -0.86
N ALA A 422 20.77 8.99 -1.08
CA ALA A 422 21.87 8.77 -0.14
C ALA A 422 21.59 9.39 1.25
N ILE A 423 20.99 10.58 1.31
CA ILE A 423 20.59 11.20 2.58
C ILE A 423 19.49 10.40 3.25
N ASN A 424 18.45 9.98 2.51
CA ASN A 424 17.40 9.11 3.04
C ASN A 424 17.98 7.78 3.57
N LEU A 425 18.94 7.18 2.87
CA LEU A 425 19.64 5.96 3.31
C LEU A 425 20.33 6.18 4.66
N GLY A 426 20.96 7.34 4.87
CA GLY A 426 21.51 7.71 6.18
C GLY A 426 20.43 7.85 7.26
N ILE A 427 19.33 8.56 6.96
CA ILE A 427 18.20 8.76 7.87
C ILE A 427 17.58 7.43 8.32
N ALA A 428 17.48 6.45 7.41
CA ALA A 428 16.92 5.13 7.71
C ALA A 428 17.96 4.17 8.31
N GLY A 429 19.19 4.20 7.82
CA GLY A 429 20.27 3.29 8.24
C GLY A 429 20.71 3.53 9.68
N ILE A 430 20.74 4.78 10.16
CA ILE A 430 21.13 5.11 11.54
C ILE A 430 20.20 4.44 12.57
N PRO A 431 18.86 4.60 12.52
CA PRO A 431 17.94 3.90 13.43
C PRO A 431 18.00 2.38 13.31
N ILE A 432 18.16 1.82 12.11
CA ILE A 432 18.27 0.36 11.91
C ILE A 432 19.54 -0.16 12.59
N MET A 433 20.66 0.53 12.42
CA MET A 433 21.93 0.19 13.06
C MET A 433 21.85 0.34 14.59
N ALA A 434 21.21 1.40 15.08
CA ALA A 434 20.96 1.57 16.52
C ALA A 434 20.10 0.42 17.08
N TRP A 435 19.05 0.01 16.38
CA TRP A 435 18.24 -1.16 16.75
C TRP A 435 19.07 -2.44 16.81
N MET A 436 19.95 -2.70 15.84
CA MET A 436 20.86 -3.86 15.84
C MET A 436 21.83 -3.85 17.03
N LEU A 437 22.25 -2.67 17.50
CA LEU A 437 23.16 -2.54 18.64
C LEU A 437 22.44 -2.73 19.98
N VAL A 438 21.21 -2.25 20.10
CA VAL A 438 20.41 -2.25 21.34
C VAL A 438 19.74 -3.60 21.61
N PHE A 439 19.39 -4.37 20.59
CA PHE A 439 18.73 -5.67 20.73
C PHE A 439 19.67 -6.81 20.31
N PRO A 440 20.59 -7.23 21.20
CA PRO A 440 21.65 -8.15 20.88
C PRO A 440 21.14 -9.58 20.88
N GLN A 441 20.51 -9.97 19.78
CA GLN A 441 20.28 -11.37 19.45
C GLN A 441 21.02 -11.58 18.11
N GLY A 442 21.71 -12.69 17.90
CA GLY A 442 22.40 -12.96 16.60
C GLY A 442 23.65 -12.12 16.26
N ASN A 443 24.14 -12.30 15.03
CA ASN A 443 25.42 -11.75 14.56
C ASN A 443 25.25 -10.31 14.02
N ARG A 444 25.70 -9.33 14.79
CA ARG A 444 25.61 -7.89 14.46
C ARG A 444 26.44 -7.50 13.23
N VAL A 445 27.53 -8.23 12.98
CA VAL A 445 28.44 -7.94 11.86
C VAL A 445 27.74 -8.27 10.54
N ASP A 446 27.11 -9.44 10.46
CA ASP A 446 26.32 -9.84 9.29
C ASP A 446 25.17 -8.85 9.05
N GLY A 447 24.58 -8.35 10.14
CA GLY A 447 23.68 -7.21 10.20
C GLY A 447 24.14 -5.97 9.45
N ALA A 448 25.25 -5.42 9.92
CA ALA A 448 25.83 -4.20 9.39
C ALA A 448 26.29 -4.39 7.93
N VAL A 449 26.90 -5.53 7.60
CA VAL A 449 27.35 -5.85 6.24
C VAL A 449 26.14 -5.97 5.30
N GLY A 450 25.07 -6.63 5.74
CA GLY A 450 23.82 -6.75 4.96
C GLY A 450 23.16 -5.40 4.69
N LEU A 451 23.12 -4.53 5.70
CA LEU A 451 22.61 -3.17 5.55
C LEU A 451 23.46 -2.33 4.57
N LEU A 452 24.79 -2.48 4.62
CA LEU A 452 25.72 -1.80 3.73
C LEU A 452 25.53 -2.23 2.26
N PHE A 453 25.45 -3.53 1.99
CA PHE A 453 25.19 -4.05 0.65
C PHE A 453 23.82 -3.63 0.13
N ASN A 454 22.78 -3.71 0.97
CA ASN A 454 21.43 -3.27 0.58
C ASN A 454 21.41 -1.77 0.25
N SER A 455 22.06 -0.94 1.06
CA SER A 455 22.14 0.52 0.84
C SER A 455 22.90 0.88 -0.44
N THR A 456 24.02 0.19 -0.72
CA THR A 456 24.77 0.42 -1.97
C THR A 456 23.99 -0.05 -3.19
N LEU A 457 23.27 -1.17 -3.10
CA LEU A 457 22.41 -1.66 -4.18
C LEU A 457 21.27 -0.67 -4.50
N ILE A 458 20.60 -0.12 -3.48
CA ILE A 458 19.59 0.92 -3.64
C ILE A 458 20.15 2.14 -4.38
N LEU A 459 21.37 2.57 -4.03
CA LEU A 459 22.01 3.72 -4.68
C LEU A 459 22.37 3.41 -6.15
N ILE A 460 22.79 2.18 -6.46
CA ILE A 460 23.00 1.73 -7.84
C ILE A 460 21.70 1.79 -8.63
N PHE A 461 20.58 1.28 -8.09
CA PHE A 461 19.28 1.35 -8.75
C PHE A 461 18.81 2.78 -9.00
N ALA A 462 19.02 3.67 -8.04
CA ALA A 462 18.72 5.09 -8.16
C ALA A 462 19.51 5.75 -9.31
N LEU A 463 20.83 5.57 -9.32
CA LEU A 463 21.72 6.14 -10.35
C LEU A 463 21.41 5.56 -11.72
N PHE A 464 21.22 4.25 -11.81
CA PHE A 464 20.93 3.56 -13.06
C PHE A 464 19.62 4.06 -13.68
N ASN A 465 18.55 4.12 -12.88
CA ASN A 465 17.26 4.63 -13.34
C ASN A 465 17.35 6.09 -13.78
N GLN A 466 18.12 6.90 -13.05
CA GLN A 466 18.32 8.29 -13.44
C GLN A 466 19.09 8.44 -14.77
N VAL A 467 20.11 7.62 -15.00
CA VAL A 467 20.84 7.59 -16.29
C VAL A 467 19.93 7.10 -17.42
N MET A 468 19.08 6.09 -17.18
CA MET A 468 18.11 5.64 -18.18
C MET A 468 17.07 6.70 -18.50
N LEU A 469 16.61 7.46 -17.51
CA LEU A 469 15.68 8.57 -17.71
C LEU A 469 16.26 9.69 -18.58
N LEU A 470 17.58 9.87 -18.63
CA LEU A 470 18.23 10.86 -19.49
C LEU A 470 18.47 10.38 -20.92
N ARG A 471 18.24 9.10 -21.23
CA ARG A 471 18.38 8.59 -22.58
C ARG A 471 17.09 8.80 -23.38
N SER A 472 17.24 9.12 -24.66
CA SER A 472 16.15 9.13 -25.63
C SER A 472 15.72 7.70 -25.98
N ILE A 473 14.90 7.10 -25.12
CA ILE A 473 14.32 5.76 -25.34
C ILE A 473 12.80 5.89 -25.42
N SER A 474 12.19 5.19 -26.39
CA SER A 474 10.74 5.03 -26.48
C SER A 474 10.20 4.28 -25.26
N HIS A 475 8.99 4.62 -24.80
CA HIS A 475 8.37 4.01 -23.62
C HIS A 475 9.24 4.03 -22.35
N ARG A 476 9.92 5.16 -22.11
CA ARG A 476 10.85 5.39 -21.00
C ARG A 476 10.36 4.92 -19.63
N ASN A 477 9.09 5.17 -19.31
CA ASN A 477 8.49 4.78 -18.03
C ASN A 477 8.39 3.25 -17.85
N LEU A 478 8.24 2.48 -18.94
CA LEU A 478 8.24 1.02 -18.88
C LEU A 478 9.66 0.50 -18.57
N TRP A 479 10.68 1.08 -19.21
CA TRP A 479 12.07 0.70 -18.97
C TRP A 479 12.55 1.04 -17.56
N THR A 480 12.17 2.19 -17.00
CA THR A 480 12.47 2.51 -15.60
C THR A 480 11.80 1.53 -14.65
N THR A 481 10.53 1.18 -14.88
CA THR A 481 9.82 0.21 -14.04
C THR A 481 10.42 -1.19 -14.16
N ALA A 482 10.75 -1.63 -15.39
CA ALA A 482 11.38 -2.93 -15.63
C ALA A 482 12.76 -3.04 -14.99
N THR A 483 13.54 -1.96 -14.98
CA THR A 483 14.89 -1.95 -14.40
C THR A 483 14.89 -1.80 -12.88
N LEU A 484 13.80 -1.29 -12.28
CA LEU A 484 13.59 -1.32 -10.83
C LEU A 484 13.11 -2.67 -10.32
N LEU A 485 12.11 -3.25 -10.97
CA LEU A 485 11.47 -4.49 -10.51
C LEU A 485 12.20 -5.74 -10.99
N GLY A 486 12.81 -5.71 -12.17
CA GLY A 486 13.52 -6.84 -12.77
C GLY A 486 14.58 -7.44 -11.85
N PRO A 487 15.54 -6.66 -11.32
CA PRO A 487 16.57 -7.17 -10.42
C PRO A 487 16.06 -7.74 -9.09
N VAL A 488 14.83 -7.41 -8.69
CA VAL A 488 14.20 -7.91 -7.47
C VAL A 488 13.42 -9.19 -7.74
N ILE A 489 12.60 -9.20 -8.79
CA ILE A 489 11.66 -10.28 -9.10
C ILE A 489 12.35 -11.41 -9.87
N LEU A 490 13.21 -11.08 -10.84
CA LEU A 490 13.83 -12.06 -11.72
C LEU A 490 14.65 -13.11 -10.95
N PRO A 491 15.50 -12.75 -9.96
CA PRO A 491 16.24 -13.75 -9.21
C PRO A 491 15.31 -14.71 -8.45
N ILE A 492 14.23 -14.21 -7.84
CA ILE A 492 13.25 -15.03 -7.12
C ILE A 492 12.61 -16.04 -8.07
N PHE A 493 12.19 -15.58 -9.25
CA PHE A 493 11.53 -16.40 -10.25
C PHE A 493 12.46 -17.47 -10.83
N LEU A 494 13.71 -17.10 -11.15
CA LEU A 494 14.71 -18.05 -11.64
C LEU A 494 15.04 -19.11 -10.58
N LEU A 495 15.23 -18.71 -9.32
CA LEU A 495 15.48 -19.65 -8.22
C LEU A 495 14.30 -20.61 -8.02
N ALA A 496 13.07 -20.11 -8.13
CA ALA A 496 11.86 -20.93 -8.02
C ALA A 496 11.75 -21.95 -9.16
N ILE A 497 12.03 -21.55 -10.41
CA ILE A 497 12.00 -22.44 -11.58
C ILE A 497 13.09 -23.50 -11.50
N PHE A 498 14.31 -23.10 -11.17
CA PHE A 498 15.46 -24.01 -11.16
C PHE A 498 15.54 -24.86 -9.88
N GLY A 499 14.66 -24.65 -8.90
CA GLY A 499 14.63 -25.42 -7.65
C GLY A 499 15.93 -25.31 -6.84
N VAL A 500 16.71 -24.23 -7.04
CA VAL A 500 18.04 -24.08 -6.43
C VAL A 500 17.89 -23.77 -4.95
N GLN A 501 18.33 -24.70 -4.12
CA GLN A 501 18.38 -24.52 -2.66
C GLN A 501 19.56 -23.61 -2.28
N SER A 502 19.37 -22.81 -1.22
CA SER A 502 20.41 -21.91 -0.70
C SER A 502 21.68 -22.67 -0.34
N GLY A 503 22.80 -22.34 -0.99
CA GLY A 503 24.14 -22.83 -0.63
C GLY A 503 24.86 -23.71 -1.66
N GLN A 504 24.23 -24.07 -2.79
CA GLN A 504 24.88 -24.96 -3.76
C GLN A 504 25.55 -24.23 -4.95
N TRP A 505 25.03 -23.07 -5.39
CA TRP A 505 25.64 -22.29 -6.49
C TRP A 505 25.30 -20.79 -6.38
N GLY A 506 26.25 -19.92 -6.73
CA GLY A 506 25.97 -18.51 -7.03
C GLY A 506 25.85 -17.55 -5.84
N GLU A 507 26.41 -17.86 -4.66
CA GLU A 507 26.37 -16.98 -3.47
C GLU A 507 26.81 -15.53 -3.75
N SER A 508 27.79 -15.34 -4.65
CA SER A 508 28.24 -14.01 -5.08
C SER A 508 27.16 -13.22 -5.86
N LEU A 509 26.26 -13.90 -6.58
CA LEU A 509 25.17 -13.24 -7.31
C LEU A 509 24.11 -12.69 -6.36
N PHE A 510 23.92 -13.32 -5.19
CA PHE A 510 22.97 -12.84 -4.20
C PHE A 510 23.32 -11.44 -3.68
N PHE A 511 24.59 -11.04 -3.69
CA PHE A 511 25.02 -9.69 -3.30
C PHE A 511 24.59 -8.59 -4.28
N LEU A 512 24.27 -8.95 -5.54
CA LEU A 512 23.68 -8.05 -6.52
C LEU A 512 22.14 -8.02 -6.43
N THR A 513 21.58 -8.75 -5.47
CA THR A 513 20.14 -8.85 -5.24
C THR A 513 19.80 -8.40 -3.82
N PRO A 514 18.52 -8.16 -3.53
CA PRO A 514 18.03 -7.86 -2.18
C PRO A 514 18.40 -8.90 -1.12
N PHE A 515 18.72 -10.12 -1.55
CA PHE A 515 18.96 -11.29 -0.73
C PHE A 515 20.42 -11.44 -0.29
N ALA A 516 21.25 -10.39 -0.41
CA ALA A 516 22.66 -10.41 -0.01
C ALA A 516 22.88 -11.02 1.39
N PHE A 517 21.98 -10.76 2.33
CA PHE A 517 22.08 -11.28 3.70
C PHE A 517 22.12 -12.80 3.79
N THR A 518 21.40 -13.53 2.93
CA THR A 518 21.39 -15.01 2.99
C THR A 518 22.73 -15.60 2.58
N ALA A 519 23.55 -14.86 1.82
CA ALA A 519 24.86 -15.29 1.35
C ALA A 519 26.02 -14.82 2.24
N ILE A 520 25.82 -13.82 3.11
CA ILE A 520 26.87 -13.25 3.97
C ILE A 520 27.52 -14.28 4.89
N LYS A 521 26.72 -15.22 5.40
CA LYS A 521 27.20 -16.24 6.35
C LYS A 521 28.15 -17.26 5.73
N ASN A 522 28.12 -17.42 4.41
CA ASN A 522 28.83 -18.48 3.72
C ASN A 522 30.01 -17.96 2.90
N ILE A 523 30.14 -16.64 2.73
CA ILE A 523 31.17 -16.04 1.88
C ILE A 523 32.44 -15.66 2.67
N ALA A 524 33.61 -15.92 2.09
CA ALA A 524 34.88 -15.44 2.63
C ALA A 524 34.96 -13.91 2.58
N PHE A 525 35.55 -13.28 3.61
CA PHE A 525 35.72 -11.83 3.72
C PHE A 525 36.33 -11.18 2.47
N MET A 526 37.39 -11.79 1.90
CA MET A 526 38.05 -11.26 0.69
C MET A 526 37.11 -11.19 -0.52
N ARG A 527 36.21 -12.17 -0.68
CA ARG A 527 35.22 -12.15 -1.76
C ARG A 527 34.15 -11.08 -1.51
N ALA A 528 33.68 -10.94 -0.26
CA ALA A 528 32.78 -9.85 0.10
C ALA A 528 33.40 -8.47 -0.19
N LEU A 529 34.69 -8.28 0.13
CA LEU A 529 35.42 -7.05 -0.17
C LEU A 529 35.50 -6.78 -1.69
N GLN A 530 35.79 -7.79 -2.50
CA GLN A 530 35.81 -7.66 -3.97
C GLN A 530 34.44 -7.23 -4.53
N ILE A 531 33.35 -7.82 -4.05
CA ILE A 531 31.99 -7.45 -4.48
C ILE A 531 31.63 -6.04 -4.02
N PHE A 532 32.04 -5.65 -2.82
CA PHE A 532 31.84 -4.28 -2.35
C PHE A 532 32.61 -3.26 -3.21
N LEU A 533 33.85 -3.56 -3.58
CA LEU A 533 34.62 -2.72 -4.52
C LEU A 533 33.95 -2.63 -5.90
N LEU A 534 33.33 -3.72 -6.37
CA LEU A 534 32.51 -3.70 -7.59
C LEU A 534 31.31 -2.75 -7.45
N HIS A 535 30.59 -2.76 -6.31
CA HIS A 535 29.49 -1.83 -6.06
C HIS A 535 29.97 -0.38 -6.12
N LEU A 536 31.11 -0.07 -5.48
CA LEU A 536 31.71 1.27 -5.54
C LEU A 536 32.14 1.65 -6.96
N GLY A 537 32.71 0.72 -7.73
CA GLY A 537 33.03 0.90 -9.15
C GLY A 537 31.80 1.22 -10.00
N LEU A 538 30.67 0.53 -9.76
CA LEU A 538 29.41 0.80 -10.45
C LEU A 538 28.84 2.18 -10.08
N ILE A 539 28.83 2.52 -8.79
CA ILE A 539 28.35 3.83 -8.31
C ILE A 539 29.17 4.96 -8.94
N THR A 540 30.51 4.85 -8.93
CA THR A 540 31.40 5.86 -9.51
C THR A 540 31.23 5.96 -11.02
N GLY A 541 31.17 4.83 -11.74
CA GLY A 541 30.96 4.79 -13.18
C GLY A 541 29.61 5.39 -13.60
N LEU A 542 28.51 5.04 -12.92
CA LEU A 542 27.18 5.59 -13.19
C LEU A 542 27.10 7.08 -12.85
N THR A 543 27.70 7.52 -11.75
CA THR A 543 27.76 8.94 -11.38
C THR A 543 28.55 9.75 -12.41
N TRP A 544 29.66 9.22 -12.90
CA TRP A 544 30.43 9.84 -13.98
C TRP A 544 29.62 9.93 -15.27
N GLN A 545 28.94 8.85 -15.67
CA GLN A 545 28.06 8.83 -16.84
C GLN A 545 26.91 9.83 -16.72
N LEU A 546 26.26 9.90 -15.56
CA LEU A 546 25.20 10.85 -15.26
C LEU A 546 25.69 12.29 -15.41
N ASN A 547 26.83 12.63 -14.80
CA ASN A 547 27.40 13.96 -14.90
C ASN A 547 27.81 14.32 -16.34
N ARG A 548 28.35 13.35 -17.10
CA ARG A 548 28.70 13.55 -18.51
C ARG A 548 27.46 13.84 -19.36
N GLN A 549 26.36 13.13 -19.14
CA GLN A 549 25.09 13.37 -19.84
C GLN A 549 24.48 14.71 -19.47
N LEU A 550 24.39 15.04 -18.18
CA LEU A 550 23.87 16.33 -17.71
C LEU A 550 24.66 17.51 -18.29
N LYS A 551 26.00 17.40 -18.35
CA LYS A 551 26.84 18.44 -18.96
C LYS A 551 26.52 18.65 -20.43
N ARG A 552 26.29 17.57 -21.19
CA ARG A 552 25.92 17.64 -22.62
C ARG A 552 24.52 18.22 -22.84
N SER A 553 23.56 17.86 -21.98
CA SER A 553 22.18 18.38 -22.07
C SER A 553 22.08 19.85 -21.67
N GLY A 554 22.95 20.32 -20.76
CA GLY A 554 23.00 21.73 -20.34
C GLY A 554 23.70 22.69 -21.30
N GLU A 555 24.39 22.21 -22.34
CA GLU A 555 25.07 23.07 -23.33
C GLU A 555 24.06 23.87 -24.16
N SER A 556 24.28 25.19 -24.28
CA SER A 556 23.42 26.05 -25.10
C SER A 556 23.62 25.79 -26.60
N THR A 557 22.61 26.11 -27.41
CA THR A 557 22.70 26.04 -28.88
C THR A 557 23.88 26.86 -29.41
N THR A 558 24.15 28.02 -28.82
CA THR A 558 25.34 28.85 -29.13
C THR A 558 26.64 28.14 -28.80
N GLN A 559 26.74 27.46 -27.65
CA GLN A 559 27.95 26.70 -27.29
C GLN A 559 28.20 25.51 -28.23
N ARG A 560 27.15 24.84 -28.71
CA ARG A 560 27.26 23.76 -29.70
C ARG A 560 27.68 24.30 -31.07
N LEU A 561 27.11 25.43 -31.50
CA LEU A 561 27.48 26.11 -32.74
C LEU A 561 28.94 26.61 -32.73
N LEU A 562 29.39 27.19 -31.62
CA LEU A 562 30.78 27.65 -31.45
C LEU A 562 31.81 26.51 -31.45
N ARG A 563 31.39 25.28 -31.13
CA ARG A 563 32.24 24.08 -31.16
C ARG A 563 32.31 23.44 -32.55
N GLY A 564 31.52 23.91 -33.52
CA GLY A 564 31.49 23.39 -34.88
C GLY A 564 30.71 22.07 -35.05
N ASP A 565 29.87 21.70 -34.07
CA ASP A 565 29.04 20.51 -34.17
C ASP A 565 27.92 20.74 -35.20
N LYS A 566 27.83 19.90 -36.25
CA LYS A 566 26.76 19.97 -37.26
C LYS A 566 25.41 19.73 -36.60
N TYR A 567 24.43 20.60 -36.89
CA TYR A 567 23.03 20.41 -36.51
C TYR A 567 22.54 19.08 -37.09
N VAL A 568 22.25 18.11 -36.22
CA VAL A 568 21.38 16.97 -36.56
C VAL A 568 20.05 17.30 -35.92
N GLU A 569 19.07 17.66 -36.73
CA GLU A 569 17.69 17.77 -36.28
C GLU A 569 17.27 16.40 -35.70
N GLN A 570 17.01 16.35 -34.41
CA GLN A 570 16.35 15.21 -33.78
C GLN A 570 14.85 15.51 -33.81
N GLY A 571 14.18 14.95 -34.81
CA GLY A 571 12.72 14.82 -34.86
C GLY A 571 12.22 13.71 -33.94
#